data_AF-A0A357YEE4-F1
#
_entry.id   AF-A0A357YEE4-F1
#
_cell.length_a   1.000
_cell.length_b   1.000
_cell.length_c   1.000
_cell.angle_alpha   90.00
_cell.angle_beta   90.00
_cell.angle_gamma   90.00
#
_symmetry.space_group_name_H-M   'P 1'
#
loop_
_entity.id
_entity.type
_entity.pdbx_description
1 polymer ?
#
loop_
_entity_poly.entity_id
_entity_poly.type
_entity_poly.pdbx_seq_one_letter_code
_entity_poly.pdbx_strand_id
1 'polypeptide(L)' 'MNKAKTVLDMGRMKGQGEKIAVLTAYDYPLARLLDLAGIDMVLVGDSVGPVVAGYDNTLPVTMDE' A
#
# COMPACT_ATOMS: atom_id res chain seq x y z
N MET A 1 0.13 9.73 -16.26
CA MET A 1 0.39 8.56 -15.40
C MET A 1 1.78 8.72 -14.84
N ASN A 2 1.92 8.66 -13.51
CA ASN A 2 3.23 8.71 -12.88
C ASN A 2 4.06 7.50 -13.30
N LYS A 3 5.39 7.65 -13.35
CA LYS A 3 6.30 6.54 -13.62
C LYS A 3 6.18 5.52 -12.49
N ALA A 4 6.02 4.24 -12.83
CA ALA A 4 5.98 3.17 -11.84
C ALA A 4 7.25 3.19 -10.97
N LYS A 5 7.06 3.24 -9.65
CA LYS A 5 8.14 3.15 -8.66
C LYS A 5 8.57 1.69 -8.53
N THR A 6 9.87 1.49 -8.36
CA THR A 6 10.49 0.16 -8.24
C THR A 6 11.18 0.02 -6.88
N VAL A 7 11.59 -1.20 -6.55
CA VAL A 7 12.42 -1.46 -5.35
C VAL A 7 13.74 -0.67 -5.39
N LEU A 8 14.30 -0.43 -6.58
CA LEU A 8 15.52 0.38 -6.73
C LEU A 8 15.26 1.85 -6.38
N ASP A 9 14.07 2.37 -6.69
CA ASP A 9 13.69 3.73 -6.30
C ASP A 9 13.63 3.87 -4.78
N MET A 10 13.10 2.87 -4.06
CA MET A 10 13.06 2.87 -2.60
C MET A 10 14.47 2.90 -1.99
N GLY A 11 15.40 2.12 -2.55
CA GLY A 11 16.80 2.13 -2.15
C GLY A 11 17.47 3.49 -2.37
N ARG A 12 17.20 4.13 -3.53
CA ARG A 12 17.68 5.48 -3.84
C ARG A 12 17.12 6.53 -2.88
N MET A 13 15.81 6.52 -2.64
CA MET A 13 15.14 7.46 -1.74
C MET A 13 15.73 7.39 -0.34
N LYS A 14 15.91 6.17 0.19
CA LYS A 14 16.60 5.95 1.47
C LYS A 14 18.03 6.52 1.47
N GLY A 15 18.81 6.28 0.42
CA GLY A 15 20.18 6.80 0.28
C GLY A 15 20.25 8.34 0.22
N GLN A 16 19.19 8.98 -0.26
CA GLN A 16 19.06 10.44 -0.36
C GLN A 16 18.40 11.08 0.86
N GLY A 17 17.95 10.29 1.84
CA GLY A 17 17.20 10.78 3.00
C GLY A 17 15.77 11.23 2.67
N GLU A 18 15.28 10.91 1.47
CA GLU A 18 13.90 11.16 1.05
C GLU A 18 12.96 10.19 1.77
N LYS A 19 11.88 10.71 2.37
CA LYS A 19 10.89 9.89 3.07
C LYS A 19 10.03 9.13 2.06
N ILE A 20 9.71 7.89 2.38
CA ILE A 20 8.86 7.02 1.56
C ILE A 20 7.47 7.01 2.20
N ALA A 21 6.45 7.44 1.45
CA ALA A 21 5.06 7.39 1.88
C ALA A 21 4.40 6.08 1.46
N VAL A 22 3.87 5.32 2.43
CA VAL A 22 3.19 4.04 2.21
C VAL A 22 1.81 4.08 2.82
N LEU A 23 0.80 3.64 2.08
CA LEU A 23 -0.58 3.52 2.56
C LEU A 23 -1.19 2.20 2.14
N THR A 24 -2.18 1.72 2.90
CA THR A 24 -2.94 0.53 2.53
C THR A 24 -4.03 0.88 1.51
N ALA A 25 -4.30 -0.03 0.58
CA ALA A 25 -5.49 0.02 -0.25
C ALA A 25 -5.95 -1.41 -0.57
N TYR A 26 -7.27 -1.62 -0.57
CA TYR A 26 -7.89 -2.94 -0.74
C TYR A 26 -8.82 -3.01 -1.96
N ASP A 27 -9.00 -1.90 -2.68
CA ASP A 27 -9.82 -1.83 -3.89
C ASP A 27 -9.23 -0.89 -4.96
N TYR A 28 -9.79 -0.98 -6.16
CA TYR A 28 -9.36 -0.18 -7.30
C TYR A 28 -9.57 1.33 -7.11
N PRO A 29 -10.76 1.82 -6.70
CA PRO A 29 -10.98 3.26 -6.55
C PRO A 29 -9.99 3.91 -5.58
N LEU A 30 -9.73 3.30 -4.43
CA LEU A 30 -8.77 3.80 -3.45
C LEU A 30 -7.35 3.78 -4.01
N ALA A 31 -6.91 2.66 -4.61
CA ALA A 31 -5.58 2.57 -5.20
C ALA A 31 -5.33 3.64 -6.28
N ARG A 32 -6.36 3.96 -7.09
CA ARG A 32 -6.29 5.03 -8.09
C ARG A 32 -6.17 6.41 -7.46
N LEU A 33 -6.89 6.68 -6.37
CA LEU A 33 -6.75 7.94 -5.64
C LEU A 33 -5.36 8.11 -5.04
N LEU A 34 -4.78 7.04 -4.48
CA LEU A 34 -3.43 7.07 -3.90
C LEU A 34 -2.34 7.29 -4.97
N ASP A 35 -2.47 6.67 -6.15
CA ASP A 35 -1.57 6.91 -7.29
C ASP A 35 -1.61 8.38 -7.76
N LEU A 36 -2.82 8.96 -7.82
CA LEU A 36 -3.01 10.38 -8.16
C LEU A 36 -2.47 11.31 -7.07
N ALA A 37 -2.54 10.91 -5.80
CA ALA A 37 -1.99 11.65 -4.67
C ALA A 37 -0.46 11.57 -4.56
N GLY A 38 0.20 10.71 -5.36
CA GLY A 38 1.65 10.57 -5.38
C GLY A 38 2.21 9.73 -4.23
N ILE A 39 1.42 8.79 -3.70
CA ILE A 39 1.92 7.80 -2.73
C ILE A 39 2.97 6.91 -3.39
N ASP A 40 4.09 6.66 -2.68
CA ASP A 40 5.23 5.92 -3.25
C ASP A 40 4.97 4.42 -3.37
N MET A 41 4.16 3.87 -2.46
CA MET A 41 3.85 2.44 -2.41
C MET A 41 2.46 2.19 -1.80
N VAL A 42 1.74 1.23 -2.38
CA VAL A 42 0.49 0.70 -1.83
C VAL A 42 0.77 -0.66 -1.18
N LEU A 43 0.25 -0.87 0.04
CA LEU A 43 0.32 -2.14 0.76
C LEU A 43 -1.06 -2.82 0.79
N VAL A 44 -1.20 -3.96 0.12
CA VAL A 44 -2.32 -4.87 0.35
C VAL A 44 -1.92 -5.77 1.52
N GLY A 45 -2.45 -5.46 2.70
CA GLY A 45 -2.09 -6.15 3.95
C GLY A 45 -3.28 -6.81 4.63
N ASP A 46 -3.00 -7.77 5.51
CA ASP A 46 -3.97 -8.51 6.34
C ASP A 46 -4.84 -7.61 7.25
N SER A 47 -4.44 -6.36 7.44
CA SER A 47 -5.27 -5.27 7.95
C SER A 47 -6.64 -5.10 7.26
N VAL A 48 -6.84 -5.69 6.07
CA VAL A 48 -8.16 -5.82 5.43
C VAL A 48 -9.17 -6.53 6.34
N GLY A 49 -8.72 -7.49 7.17
CA GLY A 49 -9.56 -8.22 8.11
C GLY A 49 -10.35 -7.32 9.06
N PRO A 50 -9.69 -6.55 9.94
CA PRO A 50 -10.38 -5.64 10.85
C PRO A 50 -11.01 -4.43 10.16
N VAL A 51 -10.40 -3.90 9.09
CA VAL A 51 -10.85 -2.63 8.47
C VAL A 51 -12.00 -2.82 7.50
N VAL A 52 -12.06 -3.95 6.79
CA VAL A 52 -13.03 -4.19 5.71
C VAL A 52 -13.91 -5.40 6.00
N ALA A 53 -13.34 -6.53 6.45
CA ALA A 53 -14.08 -7.77 6.68
C ALA A 53 -14.80 -7.83 8.04
N GLY A 54 -14.47 -6.92 8.97
CA GLY A 54 -15.07 -6.86 10.31
C GLY A 54 -14.56 -7.92 11.28
N TYR A 55 -13.38 -8.50 11.03
CA TYR A 55 -12.74 -9.44 11.96
C TYR A 55 -12.19 -8.72 13.21
N ASP A 56 -12.16 -9.42 14.34
CA ASP A 56 -11.59 -8.88 15.58
C ASP A 56 -10.06 -8.68 15.51
N ASN A 57 -9.39 -9.38 14.59
CA ASN A 57 -7.95 -9.27 14.33
C ASN A 57 -7.62 -9.80 12.92
N THR A 58 -6.33 -9.87 12.57
CA THR A 58 -5.89 -10.25 11.22
C THR A 58 -5.68 -11.75 11.00
N LEU A 59 -5.76 -12.58 12.06
CA LEU A 59 -5.53 -14.04 11.96
C LEU A 59 -6.49 -14.79 11.02
N PRO A 60 -7.78 -14.41 10.88
CA PRO A 60 -8.71 -15.13 10.01
C PRO A 60 -8.46 -14.89 8.52
N VAL A 61 -7.64 -13.90 8.14
CA VAL A 61 -7.38 -13.56 6.74
C VAL A 61 -6.60 -14.67 6.04
N THR A 62 -7.08 -15.07 4.87
CA THR A 62 -6.51 -16.12 4.04
C THR A 62 -5.90 -15.56 2.76
N MET A 63 -5.26 -16.41 1.94
CA MET A 63 -4.70 -16.01 0.65
C MET A 63 -5.76 -15.76 -0.44
N ASP A 64 -6.98 -16.24 -0.22
CA ASP A 64 -8.11 -16.05 -1.15
C ASP A 64 -8.82 -14.71 -0.91
N GLU A 65 -8.47 -14.01 0.17
CA GLU A 65 -8.93 -12.67 0.56
C GLU A 65 -7.85 -11.61 0.27
#